data_AF-A0AA39U7L7-F1
#
_entry.id   AF-A0AA39U7L7-F1
#
_cell.length_a   1.000
_cell.length_b   1.000
_cell.length_c   1.000
_cell.angle_alpha   90.00
_cell.angle_beta   90.00
_cell.angle_gamma   90.00
#
_symmetry.space_group_name_H-M   'P 1'
#
loop_
_entity.id
_entity.type
_entity.pdbx_description
1 polymer ?
#
loop_
_entity_poly.entity_id
_entity_poly.type
_entity_poly.pdbx_seq_one_letter_code
_entity_poly.pdbx_strand_id
1 'polypeptide(L)'
;MSTFLWKAVKVATFLVLGSALFNAFRNESSEESGKPEEQYTPPVHHHQPLHRPPPPRLPPSQSYRPSPHRPPPPPEPPTHEDDDQADRSDEYYNGLRARANKEGNEMARCFSESHEAYDRKDHAAAKDLANQGKDHKQRMEQLHKEASNWIYLENNRGKQPGEIDLHGLYVKEAIVYTDAALKKARFRGDSEIRLIVGKGSHSEGGIAKVRLAIEELMRKYQLVAELDPSNSGVLIVELN
;
A
#
# COMPACT_ATOMS: atom_id res chain seq x y z
N MET A 1 -16.21 40.76 70.24
CA MET A 1 -14.93 41.48 70.03
C MET A 1 -14.08 40.66 69.07
N SER A 2 -13.59 41.32 68.00
CA SER A 2 -12.56 40.94 67.01
C SER A 2 -12.61 39.55 66.34
N THR A 3 -12.87 39.40 65.02
CA THR A 3 -12.04 39.78 63.83
C THR A 3 -10.63 39.15 63.85
N PHE A 4 -10.07 38.48 62.84
CA PHE A 4 -10.11 38.67 61.38
C PHE A 4 -9.32 37.53 60.67
N LEU A 5 -9.76 37.12 59.46
CA LEU A 5 -8.96 36.84 58.23
C LEU A 5 -7.96 35.64 58.18
N TRP A 6 -7.78 34.84 57.11
CA TRP A 6 -8.22 34.87 55.70
C TRP A 6 -8.22 33.47 55.03
N LYS A 7 -8.76 33.49 53.80
CA LYS A 7 -9.10 32.43 52.85
C LYS A 7 -7.91 31.68 52.25
N ALA A 8 -8.14 30.44 51.78
CA ALA A 8 -7.86 30.07 50.38
C ALA A 8 -8.62 28.79 49.99
N VAL A 9 -9.42 28.91 48.93
CA VAL A 9 -10.12 27.82 48.23
C VAL A 9 -9.20 27.30 47.13
N LYS A 10 -9.05 25.98 46.98
CA LYS A 10 -8.76 25.34 45.68
C LYS A 10 -9.59 24.07 45.53
N VAL A 11 -10.22 23.99 44.37
CA VAL A 11 -11.12 22.95 43.87
C VAL A 11 -10.32 21.98 42.99
N ALA A 12 -10.87 20.77 42.85
CA ALA A 12 -10.76 19.84 41.71
C ALA A 12 -9.86 18.60 41.84
N THR A 13 -10.52 17.49 42.20
CA THR A 13 -10.74 16.25 41.42
C THR A 13 -9.61 15.47 40.70
N PHE A 14 -9.69 14.16 40.97
CA PHE A 14 -9.50 12.97 40.12
C PHE A 14 -8.12 12.33 39.88
N LEU A 15 -8.12 11.02 40.17
CA LEU A 15 -7.43 9.90 39.52
C LEU A 15 -5.90 9.77 39.65
N VAL A 16 -5.48 8.85 40.53
CA VAL A 16 -4.23 8.10 40.37
C VAL A 16 -4.53 6.61 40.51
N LEU A 17 -4.60 5.91 39.37
CA LEU A 17 -4.49 4.46 39.28
C LEU A 17 -3.84 4.15 37.93
N GLY A 18 -2.63 3.61 37.96
CA GLY A 18 -1.90 3.21 36.76
C GLY A 18 -0.39 3.46 36.81
N SER A 19 0.31 2.90 37.80
CA SER A 19 1.77 2.71 37.73
C SER A 19 2.06 1.22 37.66
N ALA A 20 2.43 0.74 36.48
CA ALA A 20 3.20 -0.50 36.31
C ALA A 20 3.80 -0.54 34.89
N LEU A 21 5.04 -0.99 34.83
CA LEU A 21 5.84 -1.34 33.64
C LEU A 21 6.72 -0.22 33.05
N PHE A 22 7.64 0.28 33.88
CA PHE A 22 8.95 0.74 33.41
C PHE A 22 10.02 0.22 34.38
N ASN A 23 10.69 -0.89 34.01
CA ASN A 23 12.04 -1.24 34.44
C ASN A 23 12.45 -2.58 33.83
N ALA A 24 13.33 -2.55 32.84
CA ALA A 24 14.40 -3.53 32.66
C ALA A 24 15.32 -3.05 31.52
N PHE A 25 16.26 -2.16 31.86
CA PHE A 25 17.48 -1.98 31.07
C PHE A 25 18.67 -2.01 32.01
N ARG A 26 19.41 -3.13 32.01
CA ARG A 26 20.86 -3.25 32.25
C ARG A 26 21.22 -4.74 32.14
N ASN A 27 21.88 -5.14 31.07
CA ASN A 27 23.34 -5.10 30.83
C ASN A 27 24.02 -6.34 31.42
N GLU A 28 24.18 -7.37 30.59
CA GLU A 28 25.22 -8.39 30.76
C GLU A 28 25.65 -8.89 29.38
N SER A 29 26.96 -9.00 29.22
CA SER A 29 27.69 -9.25 27.99
C SER A 29 28.04 -10.74 27.87
N SER A 30 28.22 -11.19 26.64
CA SER A 30 28.97 -12.40 26.25
C SER A 30 28.30 -13.76 26.51
N GLU A 31 27.69 -14.35 25.48
CA GLU A 31 28.18 -15.59 24.84
C GLU A 31 27.20 -16.07 23.76
N GLU A 32 27.82 -16.74 22.79
CA GLU A 32 27.37 -17.14 21.46
C GLU A 32 26.48 -18.40 21.48
N SER A 33 25.37 -18.42 20.73
CA SER A 33 24.82 -19.66 20.16
C SER A 33 23.76 -19.36 19.10
N GLY A 34 24.00 -19.85 17.88
CA GLY A 34 23.18 -19.61 16.71
C GLY A 34 21.72 -20.05 16.86
N LYS A 35 20.82 -19.22 16.35
CA LYS A 35 19.47 -19.61 15.98
C LYS A 35 19.29 -19.39 14.48
N PRO A 36 18.61 -20.29 13.75
CA PRO A 36 18.46 -20.18 12.32
C PRO A 36 17.52 -19.00 12.00
N GLU A 37 18.00 -18.04 11.20
CA GLU A 37 17.16 -17.05 10.54
C GLU A 37 16.23 -17.76 9.55
N GLU A 38 14.95 -17.36 9.55
CA GLU A 38 13.94 -17.84 8.61
C GLU A 38 14.45 -17.74 7.17
N GLN A 39 14.46 -18.89 6.48
CA GLN A 39 14.74 -19.00 5.06
C GLN A 39 13.76 -18.12 4.28
N TYR A 40 14.22 -16.96 3.83
CA TYR A 40 13.51 -16.17 2.83
C TYR A 40 13.70 -16.86 1.47
N THR A 41 12.65 -17.52 0.98
CA THR A 41 12.61 -18.05 -0.38
C THR A 41 12.19 -16.94 -1.36
N PRO A 42 13.01 -16.62 -2.37
CA PRO A 42 12.59 -15.70 -3.42
C PRO A 42 11.54 -16.37 -4.31
N PRO A 43 10.58 -15.63 -4.89
CA PRO A 43 9.67 -16.19 -5.88
C PRO A 43 10.44 -16.61 -7.13
N VAL A 44 10.35 -17.89 -7.49
CA VAL A 44 10.90 -18.45 -8.73
C VAL A 44 10.06 -17.95 -9.90
N HIS A 45 10.58 -16.99 -10.66
CA HIS A 45 10.04 -16.68 -11.98
C HIS A 45 10.57 -17.70 -12.99
N HIS A 46 9.70 -18.65 -13.37
CA HIS A 46 9.93 -19.51 -14.52
C HIS A 46 9.98 -18.66 -15.80
N HIS A 47 11.18 -18.46 -16.34
CA HIS A 47 11.33 -17.93 -17.69
C HIS A 47 10.96 -19.00 -18.71
N GLN A 48 9.76 -18.89 -19.30
CA GLN A 48 9.45 -19.57 -20.57
C GLN A 48 10.10 -18.79 -21.74
N PRO A 49 10.62 -19.48 -22.77
CA PRO A 49 11.13 -18.81 -23.97
C PRO A 49 9.99 -18.11 -24.73
N LEU A 50 10.19 -16.84 -25.07
CA LEU A 50 9.28 -16.05 -25.92
C LEU A 50 9.26 -16.60 -27.36
N HIS A 51 8.25 -17.40 -27.69
CA HIS A 51 7.85 -17.61 -29.09
C HIS A 51 7.09 -16.38 -29.60
N ARG A 52 7.69 -15.63 -30.52
CA ARG A 52 7.07 -14.46 -31.15
C ARG A 52 6.27 -14.90 -32.39
N PRO A 53 4.95 -14.69 -32.46
CA PRO A 53 4.18 -14.93 -33.69
C PRO A 53 4.47 -13.84 -34.74
N PRO A 54 4.33 -14.12 -36.05
CA PRO A 54 4.54 -13.14 -37.12
C PRO A 54 3.45 -12.04 -37.12
N PRO A 55 3.75 -10.84 -37.66
CA PRO A 55 2.81 -9.73 -37.65
C PRO A 55 1.61 -9.96 -38.59
N PRO A 56 0.40 -9.42 -38.27
CA PRO A 56 -0.76 -9.48 -39.15
C PRO A 56 -0.54 -8.64 -40.42
N ARG A 57 -1.01 -9.16 -41.56
CA ARG A 57 -1.09 -8.40 -42.83
C ARG A 57 -2.23 -7.38 -42.77
N LEU A 58 -1.97 -6.15 -43.21
CA LEU A 58 -2.99 -5.11 -43.40
C LEU A 58 -3.92 -5.48 -44.57
N PRO A 59 -5.25 -5.29 -44.46
CA PRO A 59 -6.16 -5.43 -45.59
C PRO A 59 -6.04 -4.23 -46.56
N PRO A 60 -6.31 -4.42 -47.86
CA PRO A 60 -6.21 -3.36 -48.86
C PRO A 60 -7.33 -2.32 -48.71
N SER A 61 -6.96 -1.07 -48.98
CA SER A 61 -7.79 0.13 -49.02
C SER A 61 -9.09 -0.05 -49.80
N GLN A 62 -10.23 0.07 -49.12
CA GLN A 62 -11.53 0.25 -49.77
C GLN A 62 -11.88 1.74 -49.85
N SER A 63 -12.15 2.14 -51.09
CA SER A 63 -12.60 3.43 -51.60
C SER A 63 -13.74 4.08 -50.81
N TYR A 64 -13.57 5.37 -50.48
CA TYR A 64 -14.60 6.27 -49.98
C TYR A 64 -15.78 6.37 -50.95
N ARG A 65 -16.99 6.17 -50.44
CA ARG A 65 -18.26 6.54 -51.09
C ARG A 65 -19.08 7.38 -50.08
N PRO A 66 -19.61 8.57 -50.44
CA PRO A 66 -20.36 9.39 -49.50
C PRO A 66 -21.89 9.18 -49.56
N SER A 67 -22.53 9.50 -48.42
CA SER A 67 -23.94 9.90 -48.14
C SER A 67 -24.93 8.81 -47.67
N PRO A 68 -26.02 9.14 -46.90
CA PRO A 68 -26.54 10.46 -46.49
C PRO A 68 -26.82 10.64 -44.96
N HIS A 69 -27.14 11.89 -44.58
CA HIS A 69 -27.44 12.35 -43.22
C HIS A 69 -28.57 11.60 -42.48
N ARG A 70 -28.30 11.22 -41.22
CA ARG A 70 -29.27 10.72 -40.24
C ARG A 70 -29.44 11.78 -39.13
N PRO A 71 -30.67 12.10 -38.66
CA PRO A 71 -30.87 13.04 -37.55
C PRO A 71 -30.41 12.45 -36.21
N PRO A 72 -30.01 13.28 -35.22
CA PRO A 72 -29.47 12.80 -33.95
C PRO A 72 -30.57 12.21 -33.03
N PRO A 73 -30.24 11.20 -32.20
CA PRO A 73 -31.14 10.66 -31.19
C PRO A 73 -31.37 11.62 -30.00
N PRO A 74 -32.46 11.45 -29.23
CA PRO A 74 -32.78 12.27 -28.06
C PRO A 74 -31.76 12.08 -26.92
N PRO A 75 -31.64 13.05 -25.98
CA PRO A 75 -30.63 13.02 -24.92
C PRO A 75 -30.89 11.86 -23.94
N GLU A 76 -29.87 11.02 -23.76
CA GLU A 76 -29.85 9.93 -22.78
C GLU A 76 -29.73 10.47 -21.35
N PRO A 77 -30.31 9.80 -20.33
CA PRO A 77 -30.10 10.14 -18.92
C PRO A 77 -28.62 9.94 -18.55
N PRO A 78 -28.09 10.65 -17.53
CA PRO A 78 -26.66 10.67 -17.25
C PRO A 78 -26.19 9.26 -16.93
N THR A 79 -25.50 8.65 -17.89
CA THR A 79 -24.64 7.50 -17.64
C THR A 79 -23.57 8.01 -16.70
N HIS A 80 -23.50 7.43 -15.50
CA HIS A 80 -22.29 7.53 -14.69
C HIS A 80 -21.16 7.07 -15.59
N GLU A 81 -20.37 8.03 -16.06
CA GLU A 81 -19.15 7.77 -16.78
C GLU A 81 -18.35 6.85 -15.85
N ASP A 82 -18.20 5.60 -16.26
CA ASP A 82 -17.22 4.68 -15.69
C ASP A 82 -15.88 5.33 -15.98
N ASP A 83 -15.51 6.24 -15.08
CA ASP A 83 -14.20 6.86 -14.98
C ASP A 83 -13.27 5.76 -14.48
N ASP A 84 -13.04 4.79 -15.35
CA ASP A 84 -11.78 4.07 -15.42
C ASP A 84 -10.72 5.13 -15.78
N GLN A 85 -10.42 6.04 -14.83
CA GLN A 85 -9.17 6.80 -14.74
C GLN A 85 -8.02 5.83 -14.43
N ALA A 86 -8.05 4.64 -15.03
CA ALA A 86 -6.88 3.86 -15.25
C ALA A 86 -5.91 4.75 -16.02
N ASP A 87 -4.76 4.98 -15.40
CA ASP A 87 -3.57 5.53 -16.04
C ASP A 87 -3.44 7.06 -16.09
N ARG A 88 -3.75 7.78 -14.99
CA ARG A 88 -2.87 8.91 -14.64
C ARG A 88 -1.54 8.36 -14.15
N SER A 89 -0.75 7.82 -15.09
CA SER A 89 0.66 7.52 -14.92
C SER A 89 1.41 8.84 -14.74
N ASP A 90 1.46 9.34 -13.52
CA ASP A 90 2.37 10.43 -13.22
C ASP A 90 3.80 9.90 -13.38
N GLU A 91 4.54 10.48 -14.33
CA GLU A 91 5.94 10.15 -14.62
C GLU A 91 6.78 10.16 -13.34
N TYR A 92 6.44 11.02 -12.37
CA TYR A 92 7.11 11.08 -11.08
C TYR A 92 6.92 9.79 -10.26
N TYR A 93 5.68 9.33 -10.11
CA TYR A 93 5.35 8.10 -9.39
C TYR A 93 6.03 6.89 -10.03
N ASN A 94 5.90 6.78 -11.35
CA ASN A 94 6.52 5.69 -12.11
C ASN A 94 8.05 5.72 -11.99
N GLY A 95 8.65 6.92 -12.01
CA GLY A 95 10.08 7.10 -11.79
C GLY A 95 10.54 6.69 -10.38
N LEU A 96 9.74 6.96 -9.33
CA LEU A 96 10.03 6.47 -7.98
C LEU A 96 9.96 4.94 -7.89
N ARG A 97 8.90 4.33 -8.45
CA ARG A 97 8.75 2.86 -8.46
C ARG A 97 9.86 2.17 -9.27
N ALA A 98 10.23 2.72 -10.43
CA ALA A 98 11.31 2.18 -11.24
C ALA A 98 12.66 2.22 -10.50
N ARG A 99 12.97 3.33 -9.82
CA ARG A 99 14.18 3.45 -8.99
C ARG A 99 14.17 2.48 -7.81
N ALA A 100 13.04 2.37 -7.10
CA ALA A 100 12.90 1.43 -5.99
C ALA A 100 13.13 -0.02 -6.46
N ASN A 101 12.53 -0.41 -7.59
CA ASN A 101 12.72 -1.74 -8.16
C ASN A 101 14.17 -2.00 -8.57
N LYS A 102 14.86 -0.99 -9.11
CA LYS A 102 16.29 -1.09 -9.43
C LYS A 102 17.13 -1.33 -8.17
N GLU A 103 16.87 -0.59 -7.09
CA GLU A 103 17.54 -0.81 -5.79
C GLU A 103 17.23 -2.21 -5.23
N GLY A 104 16.01 -2.71 -5.41
CA GLY A 104 15.63 -4.08 -5.05
C GLY A 104 16.39 -5.17 -5.83
N ASN A 105 16.63 -4.95 -7.13
CA ASN A 105 17.42 -5.86 -7.95
C ASN A 105 18.89 -5.91 -7.49
N GLU A 106 19.49 -4.75 -7.19
CA GLU A 106 20.87 -4.70 -6.65
C GLU A 106 20.95 -5.32 -5.25
N MET A 107 19.97 -5.06 -4.39
CA MET A 107 19.84 -5.73 -3.09
C MET A 107 19.86 -7.26 -3.24
N ALA A 108 19.03 -7.80 -4.13
CA ALA A 108 18.94 -9.24 -4.38
C ALA A 108 20.27 -9.81 -4.89
N ARG A 109 20.93 -9.09 -5.82
CA ARG A 109 22.26 -9.46 -6.33
C ARG A 109 23.30 -9.51 -5.20
N CYS A 110 23.40 -8.45 -4.39
CA CYS A 110 24.35 -8.39 -3.27
C CYS A 110 24.14 -9.53 -2.27
N PHE A 111 22.90 -9.87 -1.93
CA PHE A 111 22.64 -10.98 -1.00
C PHE A 111 22.93 -12.36 -1.61
N SER A 112 22.67 -12.55 -2.91
CA SER A 112 23.07 -13.79 -3.61
C SER A 112 24.59 -13.96 -3.59
N GLU A 113 25.33 -12.92 -4.02
CA GLU A 113 26.79 -12.95 -4.04
C GLU A 113 27.39 -13.07 -2.62
N SER A 114 26.76 -12.45 -1.62
CA SER A 114 27.14 -12.59 -0.21
C SER A 114 27.03 -14.05 0.25
N HIS A 115 25.97 -14.75 -0.16
CA HIS A 115 25.78 -16.16 0.18
C HIS A 115 26.84 -17.04 -0.49
N GLU A 116 27.10 -16.82 -1.77
CA GLU A 116 28.15 -17.53 -2.53
C GLU A 116 29.56 -17.29 -1.93
N ALA A 117 29.87 -16.07 -1.50
CA ALA A 117 31.12 -15.76 -0.83
C ALA A 117 31.25 -16.51 0.51
N TYR A 118 30.16 -16.59 1.28
CA TYR A 118 30.13 -17.32 2.53
C TYR A 118 30.36 -18.83 2.33
N ASP A 119 29.75 -19.42 1.30
CA ASP A 119 29.93 -20.83 0.96
C ASP A 119 31.37 -21.16 0.56
N ARG A 120 32.04 -20.23 -0.13
CA ARG A 120 33.49 -20.29 -0.44
C ARG A 120 34.40 -20.00 0.75
N LYS A 121 33.85 -19.79 1.95
CA LYS A 121 34.57 -19.41 3.19
C LYS A 121 35.29 -18.07 3.11
N ASP A 122 34.90 -17.21 2.18
CA ASP A 122 35.34 -15.82 2.13
C ASP A 122 34.42 -14.94 2.97
N HIS A 123 34.62 -14.99 4.29
CA HIS A 123 33.78 -14.29 5.25
C HIS A 123 33.89 -12.75 5.15
N ALA A 124 35.03 -12.24 4.69
CA ALA A 124 35.23 -10.80 4.51
C ALA A 124 34.38 -10.28 3.34
N ALA A 125 34.50 -10.91 2.17
CA ALA A 125 33.68 -10.55 1.01
C ALA A 125 32.18 -10.73 1.28
N ALA A 126 31.81 -11.81 1.98
CA ALA A 126 30.42 -12.04 2.38
C ALA A 126 29.89 -10.89 3.25
N LYS A 127 30.67 -10.45 4.25
CA LYS A 127 30.29 -9.33 5.12
C LYS A 127 30.09 -8.04 4.34
N ASP A 128 31.01 -7.71 3.43
CA ASP A 128 30.97 -6.48 2.66
C ASP A 128 29.78 -6.45 1.70
N LEU A 129 29.50 -7.56 1.02
CA LEU A 129 28.34 -7.72 0.14
C LEU A 129 27.02 -7.66 0.92
N ALA A 130 26.95 -8.28 2.10
CA ALA A 130 25.78 -8.19 2.97
C ALA A 130 25.51 -6.75 3.43
N ASN A 131 26.55 -5.98 3.75
CA ASN A 131 26.41 -4.57 4.12
C ASN A 131 25.90 -3.74 2.93
N GLN A 132 26.46 -3.93 1.73
CA GLN A 132 25.95 -3.28 0.51
C GLN A 132 24.48 -3.63 0.24
N GLY A 133 24.10 -4.91 0.39
CA GLY A 133 22.72 -5.36 0.25
C GLY A 133 21.78 -4.66 1.24
N LYS A 134 22.22 -4.44 2.49
CA LYS A 134 21.45 -3.65 3.48
C LYS A 134 21.29 -2.19 3.07
N ASP A 135 22.32 -1.56 2.50
CA ASP A 135 22.24 -0.18 2.02
C ASP A 135 21.29 -0.04 0.82
N HIS A 136 21.31 -0.99 -0.11
CA HIS A 136 20.34 -1.06 -1.21
C HIS A 136 18.91 -1.29 -0.70
N LYS A 137 18.73 -2.17 0.30
CA LYS A 137 17.44 -2.40 0.95
C LYS A 137 16.87 -1.10 1.55
N GLN A 138 17.69 -0.36 2.30
CA GLN A 138 17.25 0.90 2.91
C GLN A 138 16.82 1.94 1.86
N ARG A 139 17.58 2.08 0.77
CA ARG A 139 17.23 2.98 -0.34
C ARG A 139 15.94 2.55 -1.05
N MET A 140 15.80 1.25 -1.34
CA MET A 140 14.58 0.68 -1.92
C MET A 140 13.36 1.00 -1.04
N GLU A 141 13.44 0.74 0.27
CA GLU A 141 12.35 0.98 1.21
C GLU A 141 11.98 2.48 1.30
N GLN A 142 12.98 3.38 1.28
CA GLN A 142 12.76 4.82 1.25
C GLN A 142 12.02 5.26 -0.02
N LEU A 143 12.44 4.78 -1.20
CA LEU A 143 11.82 5.11 -2.47
C LEU A 143 10.41 4.54 -2.60
N HIS A 144 10.16 3.31 -2.13
CA HIS A 144 8.81 2.76 -2.08
C HIS A 144 7.91 3.55 -1.14
N LYS A 145 8.41 3.94 0.04
CA LYS A 145 7.66 4.78 0.98
C LYS A 145 7.33 6.14 0.38
N GLU A 146 8.27 6.76 -0.33
CA GLU A 146 8.03 8.02 -1.02
C GLU A 146 6.96 7.87 -2.12
N ALA A 147 7.07 6.84 -2.97
CA ALA A 147 6.09 6.55 -4.00
C ALA A 147 4.69 6.33 -3.42
N SER A 148 4.63 5.55 -2.35
CA SER A 148 3.39 5.21 -1.63
C SER A 148 2.72 6.45 -1.03
N ASN A 149 3.50 7.30 -0.35
CA ASN A 149 3.01 8.57 0.19
C ASN A 149 2.50 9.50 -0.91
N TRP A 150 3.26 9.62 -1.99
CA TRP A 150 2.92 10.51 -3.09
C TRP A 150 1.57 10.12 -3.71
N ILE A 151 1.42 8.85 -4.12
CA ILE A 151 0.19 8.39 -4.79
C ILE A 151 -1.01 8.43 -3.84
N TYR A 152 -0.82 8.08 -2.57
CA TYR A 152 -1.88 8.17 -1.57
C TYR A 152 -2.36 9.62 -1.39
N LEU A 153 -1.44 10.59 -1.24
CA LEU A 153 -1.81 11.99 -1.10
C LEU A 153 -2.50 12.55 -2.34
N GLU A 154 -2.02 12.17 -3.52
CA GLU A 154 -2.59 12.66 -4.78
C GLU A 154 -4.00 12.12 -5.00
N ASN A 155 -4.21 10.81 -4.80
CA ASN A 155 -5.51 10.17 -4.99
C ASN A 155 -6.56 10.64 -3.97
N ASN A 156 -6.11 10.96 -2.75
CA ASN A 156 -6.99 11.38 -1.67
C ASN A 156 -7.19 12.91 -1.61
N ARG A 157 -6.57 13.67 -2.53
CA ARG A 157 -6.73 15.12 -2.58
C ARG A 157 -8.18 15.48 -2.93
N GLY A 158 -8.85 16.18 -2.03
CA GLY A 158 -10.23 16.64 -2.24
C GLY A 158 -11.29 15.55 -2.09
N LYS A 159 -10.94 14.36 -1.61
CA LYS A 159 -11.90 13.31 -1.27
C LYS A 159 -12.74 13.69 -0.04
N GLN A 160 -13.97 13.17 0.01
CA GLN A 160 -14.88 13.41 1.12
C GLN A 160 -14.37 12.74 2.41
N PRO A 161 -14.69 13.28 3.60
CA PRO A 161 -14.44 12.57 4.86
C PRO A 161 -15.08 11.18 4.82
N GLY A 162 -14.30 10.15 5.19
CA GLY A 162 -14.78 8.77 5.14
C GLY A 162 -14.60 8.07 3.78
N GLU A 163 -14.13 8.76 2.74
CA GLU A 163 -13.73 8.12 1.47
C GLU A 163 -12.20 8.08 1.37
N ILE A 164 -11.64 6.89 1.12
CA ILE A 164 -10.19 6.68 1.02
C ILE A 164 -9.88 5.92 -0.26
N ASP A 165 -9.00 6.50 -1.07
CA ASP A 165 -8.51 5.87 -2.28
C ASP A 165 -7.19 5.14 -2.06
N LEU A 166 -7.19 3.84 -2.32
CA LEU A 166 -6.06 2.93 -2.17
C LEU A 166 -5.52 2.42 -3.50
N HIS A 167 -6.04 2.93 -4.63
CA HIS A 167 -5.60 2.48 -5.94
C HIS A 167 -4.11 2.80 -6.15
N GLY A 168 -3.42 1.95 -6.92
CA GLY A 168 -2.00 2.10 -7.21
C GLY A 168 -1.05 1.75 -6.05
N LEU A 169 -1.56 1.59 -4.82
CA LEU A 169 -0.76 1.13 -3.69
C LEU A 169 -0.41 -0.36 -3.80
N TYR A 170 0.75 -0.73 -3.26
CA TYR A 170 1.05 -2.13 -3.03
C TYR A 170 0.28 -2.65 -1.81
N VAL A 171 0.01 -3.96 -1.76
CA VAL A 171 -0.83 -4.59 -0.73
C VAL A 171 -0.43 -4.18 0.71
N LYS A 172 0.87 -4.24 1.04
CA LYS A 172 1.36 -3.86 2.38
C LYS A 172 1.11 -2.38 2.70
N GLU A 173 1.24 -1.52 1.70
CA GLU A 173 1.01 -0.09 1.84
C GLU A 173 -0.47 0.21 2.05
N ALA A 174 -1.34 -0.41 1.23
CA ALA A 174 -2.79 -0.28 1.35
C ALA A 174 -3.28 -0.69 2.74
N ILE A 175 -2.78 -1.80 3.29
CA ILE A 175 -3.10 -2.25 4.66
C ILE A 175 -2.74 -1.17 5.69
N VAL A 176 -1.56 -0.55 5.58
CA VAL A 176 -1.10 0.50 6.51
C VAL A 176 -2.02 1.72 6.46
N TYR A 177 -2.37 2.21 5.27
CA TYR A 177 -3.27 3.35 5.14
C TYR A 177 -4.69 3.03 5.60
N THR A 178 -5.21 1.84 5.29
CA THR A 178 -6.52 1.40 5.76
C THR A 178 -6.56 1.34 7.29
N ASP A 179 -5.56 0.76 7.94
CA ASP A 179 -5.50 0.71 9.41
C ASP A 179 -5.51 2.11 10.04
N ALA A 180 -4.73 3.03 9.48
CA ALA A 180 -4.71 4.43 9.92
C ALA A 180 -6.05 5.14 9.67
N ALA A 181 -6.70 4.88 8.54
CA ALA A 181 -7.98 5.47 8.18
C ALA A 181 -9.11 4.99 9.10
N LEU A 182 -9.18 3.68 9.39
CA LEU A 182 -10.14 3.09 10.31
C LEU A 182 -10.02 3.69 11.71
N LYS A 183 -8.79 3.85 12.22
CA LYS A 183 -8.54 4.49 13.52
C LYS A 183 -9.05 5.93 13.54
N LYS A 184 -8.77 6.70 12.49
CA LYS A 184 -9.24 8.08 12.36
C LYS A 184 -10.76 8.17 12.27
N ALA A 185 -11.40 7.29 11.49
CA ALA A 185 -12.84 7.27 11.31
C ALA A 185 -13.57 6.92 12.62
N ARG A 186 -13.10 5.88 13.33
CA ARG A 186 -13.60 5.56 14.68
C ARG A 186 -13.43 6.71 15.67
N PHE A 187 -12.29 7.40 15.63
CA PHE A 187 -12.06 8.55 16.51
C PHE A 187 -13.01 9.72 16.21
N ARG A 188 -13.40 9.91 14.95
CA ARG A 188 -14.41 10.91 14.55
C ARG A 188 -15.84 10.50 14.91
N GLY A 189 -16.08 9.22 15.18
CA GLY A 189 -17.42 8.67 15.37
C GLY A 189 -18.14 8.37 14.05
N ASP A 190 -17.40 8.14 12.97
CA ASP A 190 -17.98 7.74 11.68
C ASP A 190 -18.60 6.34 11.82
N SER A 191 -19.79 6.12 11.25
CA SER A 191 -20.46 4.81 11.23
C SER A 191 -19.94 3.89 10.13
N GLU A 192 -19.31 4.45 9.09
CA GLU A 192 -18.78 3.71 7.95
C GLU A 192 -17.57 4.41 7.33
N ILE A 193 -16.80 3.66 6.54
CA ILE A 193 -15.76 4.18 5.65
C ILE A 193 -15.86 3.49 4.29
N ARG A 194 -15.60 4.25 3.22
CA ARG A 194 -15.62 3.79 1.83
C ARG A 194 -14.18 3.70 1.32
N LEU A 195 -13.73 2.50 0.99
CA LEU A 195 -12.38 2.22 0.53
C LEU A 195 -12.39 1.93 -0.97
N ILE A 196 -11.79 2.80 -1.79
CA ILE A 196 -11.62 2.56 -3.22
C ILE A 196 -10.40 1.64 -3.41
N VAL A 197 -10.66 0.35 -3.59
CA VAL A 197 -9.65 -0.72 -3.74
C VAL A 197 -9.30 -1.01 -5.20
N GLY A 198 -10.04 -0.41 -6.13
CA GLY A 198 -9.89 -0.57 -7.58
C GLY A 198 -10.64 -1.80 -8.12
N LYS A 199 -11.04 -1.72 -9.39
CA LYS A 199 -11.85 -2.76 -10.06
C LYS A 199 -11.07 -4.01 -10.48
N GLY A 200 -9.73 -3.97 -10.46
CA GLY A 200 -8.88 -5.13 -10.81
C GLY A 200 -8.74 -5.40 -12.31
N SER A 201 -9.04 -4.44 -13.19
CA SER A 201 -8.94 -4.56 -14.65
C SER A 201 -7.55 -4.97 -15.18
N HIS A 202 -6.47 -4.72 -14.41
CA HIS A 202 -5.09 -5.05 -14.77
C HIS A 202 -4.47 -6.20 -13.96
N SER A 203 -5.22 -6.83 -13.06
CA SER A 203 -4.74 -7.99 -12.30
C SER A 203 -5.03 -9.30 -13.02
N GLU A 204 -4.09 -10.25 -12.96
CA GLU A 204 -4.34 -11.65 -13.36
C GLU A 204 -5.57 -12.19 -12.62
N GLY A 205 -6.59 -12.59 -13.38
CA GLY A 205 -7.86 -13.10 -12.84
C GLY A 205 -8.93 -12.05 -12.51
N GLY A 206 -8.71 -10.76 -12.82
CA GLY A 206 -9.74 -9.72 -12.69
C GLY A 206 -10.07 -9.31 -11.25
N ILE A 207 -9.27 -9.73 -10.26
CA ILE A 207 -9.44 -9.38 -8.84
C ILE A 207 -8.20 -8.62 -8.35
N ALA A 208 -8.40 -7.37 -7.92
CA ALA A 208 -7.32 -6.57 -7.36
C ALA A 208 -6.75 -7.23 -6.09
N LYS A 209 -5.44 -7.52 -6.08
CA LYS A 209 -4.74 -8.11 -4.90
C LYS A 209 -4.95 -7.28 -3.63
N VAL A 210 -5.06 -5.95 -3.78
CA VAL A 210 -5.38 -5.03 -2.69
C VAL A 210 -6.75 -5.34 -2.09
N ARG A 211 -7.78 -5.53 -2.92
CA ARG A 211 -9.12 -5.86 -2.45
C ARG A 211 -9.12 -7.09 -1.54
N LEU A 212 -8.53 -8.21 -1.99
CA LEU A 212 -8.49 -9.44 -1.20
C LEU A 212 -7.81 -9.23 0.16
N ALA A 213 -6.72 -8.48 0.18
CA ALA A 213 -5.98 -8.19 1.40
C ALA A 213 -6.76 -7.27 2.36
N ILE A 214 -7.51 -6.29 1.84
CA ILE A 214 -8.37 -5.43 2.66
C ILE A 214 -9.57 -6.21 3.20
N GLU A 215 -10.21 -7.06 2.39
CA GLU A 215 -11.27 -7.96 2.88
C GLU A 215 -10.76 -8.89 4.00
N GLU A 216 -9.55 -9.43 3.86
CA GLU A 216 -8.90 -10.22 4.92
C GLU A 216 -8.65 -9.41 6.19
N LEU A 217 -8.19 -8.17 6.04
CA LEU A 217 -8.01 -7.25 7.17
C LEU A 217 -9.35 -6.97 7.89
N MET A 218 -10.43 -6.77 7.15
CA MET A 218 -11.77 -6.53 7.75
C MET A 218 -12.26 -7.75 8.53
N ARG A 219 -12.08 -8.96 7.98
CA ARG A 219 -12.36 -10.22 8.70
C ARG A 219 -11.56 -10.32 10.00
N LYS A 220 -10.27 -9.98 9.97
CA LYS A 220 -9.41 -9.97 11.16
C LYS A 220 -9.89 -8.98 12.22
N TYR A 221 -10.43 -7.83 11.79
CA TYR A 221 -10.97 -6.81 12.68
C TYR A 221 -12.43 -7.03 13.07
N GLN A 222 -13.05 -8.12 12.59
CA GLN A 222 -14.46 -8.44 12.83
C GLN A 222 -15.39 -7.29 12.41
N LEU A 223 -15.02 -6.61 11.31
CA LEU A 223 -15.82 -5.57 10.68
C LEU A 223 -16.59 -6.14 9.50
N VAL A 224 -17.81 -5.65 9.30
CA VAL A 224 -18.61 -5.94 8.11
C VAL A 224 -18.04 -5.12 6.96
N ALA A 225 -17.79 -5.78 5.83
CA ALA A 225 -17.26 -5.14 4.64
C ALA A 225 -17.93 -5.72 3.40
N GLU A 226 -18.58 -4.86 2.63
CA GLU A 226 -19.35 -5.23 1.45
C GLU A 226 -18.95 -4.37 0.25
N LEU A 227 -19.04 -4.93 -0.95
CA LEU A 227 -18.85 -4.13 -2.15
C LEU A 227 -20.01 -3.16 -2.33
N ASP A 228 -19.69 -1.97 -2.81
CA ASP A 228 -20.72 -1.04 -3.27
C ASP A 228 -21.47 -1.66 -4.47
N PRO A 229 -22.81 -1.79 -4.40
CA PRO A 229 -23.62 -2.37 -5.48
C PRO A 229 -23.52 -1.62 -6.82
N SER A 230 -23.20 -0.32 -6.76
CA SER A 230 -23.08 0.57 -7.92
C SER A 230 -21.61 0.75 -8.36
N ASN A 231 -20.63 0.34 -7.55
CA ASN A 231 -19.22 0.42 -7.90
C ASN A 231 -18.39 -0.72 -7.29
N SER A 232 -18.09 -1.73 -8.10
CA SER A 232 -17.32 -2.91 -7.69
C SER A 232 -15.87 -2.63 -7.28
N GLY A 233 -15.37 -1.41 -7.50
CA GLY A 233 -14.07 -0.94 -7.04
C GLY A 233 -14.09 -0.32 -5.63
N VAL A 234 -15.26 -0.23 -4.99
CA VAL A 234 -15.44 0.36 -3.66
C VAL A 234 -15.88 -0.70 -2.66
N LEU A 235 -15.20 -0.75 -1.51
CA LEU A 235 -15.56 -1.57 -0.36
C LEU A 235 -16.08 -0.66 0.75
N ILE A 236 -17.34 -0.83 1.13
CA ILE A 236 -17.98 -0.14 2.24
C ILE A 236 -17.72 -0.96 3.50
N VAL A 237 -17.16 -0.32 4.54
CA VAL A 237 -16.82 -0.96 5.80
C VAL A 237 -17.59 -0.29 6.93
N GLU A 238 -18.38 -1.07 7.67
CA GLU A 238 -19.12 -0.58 8.82
C GLU A 238 -18.23 -0.52 10.07
N LEU A 239 -18.35 0.58 10.81
CA LEU A 239 -17.59 0.85 12.04
C LEU A 239 -18.57 0.79 13.22
N ASN A 240 -18.60 -0.37 13.88
CA ASN A 240 -19.38 -0.60 15.10
C ASN A 240 -18.97 0.31 16.26
#